data_AF-A0A4Q3DQ25-F1
#
_entry.id   AF-A0A4Q3DQ25-F1
#
_cell.length_a   1.000
_cell.length_b   1.000
_cell.length_c   1.000
_cell.angle_alpha   90.00
_cell.angle_beta   90.00
_cell.angle_gamma   90.00
#
_symmetry.space_group_name_H-M   'P 1'
#
loop_
_entity.id
_entity.type
_entity.pdbx_description
1 polymer ?
#
loop_
_entity_poly.entity_id
_entity_poly.type
_entity_poly.pdbx_seq_one_letter_code
_entity_poly.pdbx_strand_id
1 'polypeptide(L)'
;MRRAPGEGCRALPRHRPRHDPQHREHPCPGAPVMSYDNLPPDPILPVLTDLNRPFWEGCAQGKLLLQRGKTSRQLRYPAALVCPFTLDPEYEWEEMSGRGKIFTYVVFDRVYHKSWEGRTPYTVALVELDEGPMMLTNIVGLDRNELEIGRAVQVDFEPLADGIAKPVFKPV
;
A
#
# COMPACT_ATOMS: atom_id res chain seq x y z
N MET A 1 -13.36 27.23 -56.38
CA MET A 1 -12.03 27.84 -56.67
C MET A 1 -10.95 26.83 -56.28
N ARG A 2 -10.26 26.22 -57.24
CA ARG A 2 -9.15 25.28 -57.01
C ARG A 2 -7.83 26.06 -56.89
N ARG A 3 -7.00 25.79 -55.89
CA ARG A 3 -5.60 26.24 -55.82
C ARG A 3 -4.64 25.06 -56.01
N ALA A 4 -3.54 25.37 -56.69
CA ALA A 4 -2.50 24.50 -57.23
C ALA A 4 -1.47 24.06 -56.17
N PRO A 5 -0.60 23.07 -56.48
CA PRO A 5 0.24 22.36 -55.54
C PRO A 5 1.64 22.98 -55.41
N GLY A 6 2.24 22.83 -54.23
CA GLY A 6 3.64 23.14 -53.97
C GLY A 6 3.80 24.24 -52.94
N GLU A 7 4.05 23.84 -51.69
CA GLU A 7 5.02 24.47 -50.78
C GLU A 7 5.00 23.72 -49.43
N GLY A 8 6.05 22.91 -49.24
CA GLY A 8 6.61 22.42 -47.98
C GLY A 8 5.70 22.11 -46.79
N CYS A 9 5.50 20.81 -46.53
CA CYS A 9 5.15 20.32 -45.19
C CYS A 9 6.24 20.78 -44.21
N ARG A 10 5.93 21.77 -43.35
CA ARG A 10 6.86 22.28 -42.36
C ARG A 10 7.06 21.19 -41.30
N ALA A 11 8.21 20.53 -41.34
CA ALA A 11 8.57 19.48 -40.39
C ALA A 11 8.51 20.02 -38.96
N LEU A 12 7.64 19.43 -38.12
CA LEU A 12 7.65 19.65 -36.69
C LEU A 12 8.99 19.15 -36.11
N PRO A 13 9.65 19.89 -35.21
CA PRO A 13 10.91 19.44 -34.64
C PRO A 13 10.73 18.10 -33.92
N ARG A 14 11.54 17.12 -34.35
CA ARG A 14 11.61 15.76 -33.85
C ARG A 14 12.04 15.73 -32.37
N HIS A 15 11.41 14.84 -31.61
CA HIS A 15 11.81 14.18 -30.36
C HIS A 15 12.84 14.88 -29.44
N ARG A 16 12.43 15.07 -28.17
CA ARG A 16 13.37 15.32 -27.06
C ARG A 16 14.52 14.29 -27.10
N PRO A 17 15.78 14.70 -26.87
CA PRO A 17 16.88 13.75 -26.77
C PRO A 17 16.62 12.77 -25.62
N ARG A 18 16.96 11.49 -25.85
CA ARG A 18 17.01 10.46 -24.81
C ARG A 18 18.00 10.88 -23.73
N HIS A 19 17.66 10.55 -22.49
CA HIS A 19 18.46 10.74 -21.27
C HIS A 19 19.96 10.53 -21.52
N ASP A 20 20.76 11.53 -21.18
CA ASP A 20 22.22 11.44 -21.20
C ASP A 20 22.65 10.44 -20.11
N PRO A 21 23.31 9.32 -20.46
CA PRO A 21 23.74 8.32 -19.48
C PRO A 21 24.90 8.79 -18.57
N GLN A 22 25.48 9.97 -18.83
CA GLN A 22 26.53 10.57 -17.99
C GLN A 22 25.99 11.55 -16.94
N HIS A 23 24.72 11.96 -17.04
CA HIS A 23 24.05 12.68 -15.95
C HIS A 23 23.62 11.68 -14.88
N ARG A 24 24.58 11.22 -14.07
CA ARG A 24 24.26 10.76 -12.71
C ARG A 24 23.59 11.95 -12.04
N GLU A 25 22.39 11.74 -11.51
CA GLU A 25 21.74 12.70 -10.62
C GLU A 25 22.69 12.93 -9.44
N HIS A 26 23.50 13.97 -9.52
CA HIS A 26 24.21 14.48 -8.37
C HIS A 26 23.14 15.18 -7.53
N PRO A 27 22.81 14.67 -6.33
CA PRO A 27 21.90 15.39 -5.45
C PRO A 27 22.45 16.80 -5.24
N CYS A 28 21.57 17.80 -5.34
CA CYS A 28 21.93 19.21 -5.19
C CYS A 28 22.83 19.39 -3.95
N PRO A 29 23.98 20.08 -4.06
CA PRO A 29 24.85 20.34 -2.91
C PRO A 29 24.05 21.03 -1.81
N GLY A 30 23.92 20.37 -0.64
CA GLY A 30 23.18 20.90 0.51
C GLY A 30 21.69 20.51 0.58
N ALA A 31 21.15 19.76 -0.39
CA ALA A 31 19.88 19.08 -0.16
C ALA A 31 20.12 17.98 0.89
N PRO A 32 19.36 17.92 2.00
CA PRO A 32 19.46 16.81 2.91
C PRO A 32 19.11 15.54 2.12
N VAL A 33 20.11 14.69 1.89
CA VAL A 33 19.83 13.29 1.60
C VAL A 33 19.05 12.77 2.80
N MET A 34 17.88 12.15 2.59
CA MET A 34 17.17 11.47 3.68
C MET A 34 18.13 10.43 4.27
N SER A 35 18.79 10.78 5.37
CA SER A 35 19.62 9.86 6.14
C SER A 35 18.69 9.04 7.02
N TYR A 36 18.48 7.78 6.65
CA TYR A 36 17.64 6.85 7.42
C TYR A 36 18.17 6.59 8.85
N ASP A 37 19.40 7.02 9.14
CA ASP A 37 20.07 6.86 10.44
C ASP A 37 19.47 7.72 11.58
N ASN A 38 18.75 8.79 11.23
CA ASN A 38 18.18 9.76 12.18
C ASN A 38 16.69 9.55 12.49
N LEU A 39 16.08 8.46 12.00
CA LEU A 39 14.71 8.11 12.39
C LEU A 39 14.68 7.61 13.84
N PRO A 40 13.65 7.97 14.63
CA PRO A 40 13.48 7.46 15.99
C PRO A 40 13.57 5.93 15.99
N PRO A 41 14.25 5.32 16.99
CA PRO A 41 14.38 3.87 17.06
C PRO A 41 13.05 3.18 17.36
N ASP A 42 12.07 3.91 17.89
CA ASP A 42 10.81 3.37 18.36
C ASP A 42 9.98 2.78 17.21
N PRO A 43 9.18 1.73 17.48
CA PRO A 43 8.26 1.18 16.50
C PRO A 43 7.33 2.26 15.94
N ILE A 44 7.20 2.34 14.61
CA ILE A 44 6.24 3.24 13.98
C ILE A 44 4.83 2.70 14.27
N LEU A 45 4.17 3.29 15.26
CA LEU A 45 2.78 2.99 15.62
C LEU A 45 1.81 3.90 14.87
N PRO A 46 0.61 3.40 14.53
CA PRO A 46 -0.43 4.24 13.96
C PRO A 46 -0.95 5.23 15.00
N VAL A 47 -1.17 6.48 14.59
CA VAL A 47 -1.91 7.45 15.42
C VAL A 47 -3.40 7.08 15.40
N LEU A 48 -3.93 6.74 16.57
CA LEU A 48 -5.34 6.39 16.70
C LEU A 48 -6.23 7.64 16.71
N THR A 49 -7.22 7.65 15.83
CA THR A 49 -8.27 8.66 15.72
C THR A 49 -9.62 7.97 15.80
N ASP A 50 -10.70 8.71 16.05
CA ASP A 50 -12.05 8.11 16.12
C ASP A 50 -12.47 7.42 14.81
N LEU A 51 -11.88 7.83 13.68
CA LEU A 51 -12.12 7.19 12.39
C LEU A 51 -11.47 5.82 12.26
N ASN A 52 -10.22 5.64 12.73
CA ASN A 52 -9.46 4.41 12.54
C ASN A 52 -9.42 3.50 13.77
N ARG A 53 -9.83 4.00 14.94
CA ARG A 53 -9.80 3.27 16.22
C ARG A 53 -10.50 1.91 16.14
N PRO A 54 -11.73 1.78 15.57
CA PRO A 54 -12.38 0.48 15.52
C PRO A 54 -11.62 -0.56 14.69
N PHE A 55 -10.92 -0.14 13.63
CA PHE A 55 -10.05 -1.02 12.84
C PHE A 55 -8.90 -1.57 13.69
N TRP A 56 -8.17 -0.70 14.40
CA TRP A 56 -7.01 -1.10 15.19
C TRP A 56 -7.38 -1.88 16.46
N GLU A 57 -8.47 -1.50 17.13
CA GLU A 57 -9.01 -2.26 18.27
C GLU A 57 -9.53 -3.63 17.82
N GLY A 58 -10.19 -3.70 16.66
CA GLY A 58 -10.55 -4.97 16.03
C GLY A 58 -9.32 -5.84 15.81
N CYS A 59 -8.25 -5.29 15.22
CA CYS A 59 -7.01 -6.02 14.98
C CYS A 59 -6.41 -6.56 16.29
N ALA A 60 -6.38 -5.76 17.36
CA ALA A 60 -5.91 -6.19 18.68
C ALA A 60 -6.74 -7.33 19.29
N GLN A 61 -8.02 -7.45 18.89
CA GLN A 61 -8.93 -8.52 19.28
C GLN A 61 -8.94 -9.71 18.30
N GLY A 62 -8.06 -9.71 17.29
CA GLY A 62 -8.01 -10.75 16.28
C GLY A 62 -9.13 -10.68 15.24
N LYS A 63 -9.70 -9.49 15.01
CA LYS A 63 -10.82 -9.26 14.10
C LYS A 63 -10.48 -8.23 13.03
N LEU A 64 -10.72 -8.56 11.77
CA LEU A 64 -10.54 -7.62 10.67
C LEU A 64 -11.85 -6.86 10.43
N LEU A 65 -11.97 -5.65 10.99
CA LEU A 65 -13.18 -4.82 10.84
C LEU A 65 -13.01 -3.80 9.72
N LEU A 66 -13.93 -3.76 8.76
CA LEU A 66 -13.96 -2.74 7.69
C LEU A 66 -15.28 -1.96 7.73
N GLN A 67 -15.25 -0.73 7.20
CA GLN A 67 -16.47 0.08 7.08
C GLN A 67 -17.31 -0.42 5.89
N ARG A 68 -18.60 -0.64 6.12
CA ARG A 68 -19.62 -0.93 5.10
C ARG A 68 -20.56 0.27 4.99
N GLY A 69 -20.64 0.91 3.82
CA GLY A 69 -21.55 2.04 3.61
C GLY A 69 -23.02 1.63 3.78
N LYS A 70 -23.85 2.43 4.48
CA LYS A 70 -25.26 2.07 4.69
C LYS A 70 -26.07 2.09 3.40
N THR A 71 -25.90 3.11 2.56
CA THR A 71 -26.59 3.21 1.27
C THR A 71 -25.91 2.42 0.15
N SER A 72 -24.59 2.58 -0.03
CA SER A 72 -23.87 1.97 -1.15
C SER A 72 -23.57 0.49 -0.95
N ARG A 73 -23.60 0.00 0.30
CA ARG A 73 -23.14 -1.34 0.70
C ARG A 73 -21.71 -1.67 0.26
N GLN A 74 -20.91 -0.68 -0.12
CA GLN A 74 -19.51 -0.88 -0.49
C GLN A 74 -18.64 -0.90 0.77
N LEU A 75 -17.66 -1.80 0.78
CA LEU A 75 -16.62 -1.81 1.80
C LEU A 75 -15.62 -0.69 1.56
N ARG A 76 -15.04 -0.15 2.64
CA ARG A 76 -14.03 0.90 2.58
C ARG A 76 -12.78 0.41 3.29
N TYR A 77 -11.68 0.43 2.56
CA TYR A 77 -10.34 0.29 3.11
C TYR A 77 -9.39 1.19 2.29
N PRO A 78 -8.57 2.05 2.94
CA PRO A 78 -8.58 2.36 4.38
C PRO A 78 -9.90 3.01 4.85
N ALA A 79 -10.05 3.19 6.17
CA ALA A 79 -11.22 3.88 6.74
C ALA A 79 -11.33 5.33 6.22
N ALA A 80 -12.54 5.76 5.90
CA ALA A 80 -12.83 7.07 5.32
C ALA A 80 -14.10 7.69 5.90
N LEU A 81 -14.11 9.02 6.06
CA LEU A 81 -15.26 9.77 6.61
C LEU A 81 -16.50 9.71 5.72
N VAL A 82 -16.32 9.61 4.40
CA VAL A 82 -17.40 9.63 3.41
C VAL A 82 -17.16 8.58 2.32
N CYS A 83 -18.24 8.07 1.73
CA CYS A 83 -18.13 7.17 0.58
C CYS A 83 -17.59 7.93 -0.64
N PRO A 84 -16.56 7.44 -1.35
CA PRO A 84 -16.06 8.09 -2.57
C PRO A 84 -17.05 8.03 -3.74
N PHE A 85 -18.06 7.15 -3.68
CA PHE A 85 -19.02 6.96 -4.77
C PHE A 85 -20.35 7.70 -4.54
N THR A 86 -20.80 7.81 -3.30
CA THR A 86 -22.11 8.39 -2.97
C THR A 86 -22.02 9.63 -2.09
N LEU A 87 -20.84 9.96 -1.55
CA LEU A 87 -20.61 11.01 -0.54
C LEU A 87 -21.38 10.83 0.77
N ASP A 88 -22.05 9.69 0.95
CA ASP A 88 -22.76 9.34 2.17
C ASP A 88 -21.77 9.09 3.33
N PRO A 89 -21.87 9.85 4.44
CA PRO A 89 -21.03 9.64 5.62
C PRO A 89 -21.44 8.40 6.42
N GLU A 90 -22.63 7.85 6.21
CA GLU A 90 -23.14 6.76 7.03
C GLU A 90 -22.50 5.41 6.66
N TYR A 91 -22.00 4.71 7.68
CA TYR A 91 -21.45 3.37 7.57
C TYR A 91 -21.68 2.57 8.86
N GLU A 92 -21.46 1.27 8.77
CA GLU A 92 -21.34 0.34 9.90
C GLU A 92 -19.99 -0.38 9.85
N TRP A 93 -19.52 -0.91 10.98
CA TRP A 93 -18.32 -1.76 11.02
C TRP A 93 -18.73 -3.22 10.91
N GLU A 94 -18.13 -3.92 9.95
CA GLU A 94 -18.44 -5.32 9.62
C GLU A 94 -17.15 -6.14 9.75
N GLU A 95 -17.25 -7.32 10.37
CA GLU A 95 -16.13 -8.25 10.48
C GLU A 95 -15.96 -9.03 9.18
N MET A 96 -14.76 -8.96 8.61
CA MET A 96 -14.39 -9.68 7.39
C MET A 96 -13.93 -11.09 7.73
N SER A 97 -14.06 -12.01 6.77
CA SER A 97 -13.54 -13.37 6.89
C SER A 97 -12.01 -13.43 7.03
N GLY A 98 -11.34 -12.37 6.58
CA GLY A 98 -9.88 -12.27 6.58
C GLY A 98 -9.21 -13.13 5.51
N ARG A 99 -9.96 -13.77 4.61
CA ARG A 99 -9.39 -14.51 3.49
C ARG A 99 -9.15 -13.59 2.30
N GLY A 100 -8.15 -13.93 1.51
CA GLY A 100 -7.88 -13.24 0.26
C GLY A 100 -6.82 -13.91 -0.58
N LYS A 101 -6.36 -13.21 -1.60
CA LYS A 101 -5.31 -13.66 -2.51
C LYS A 101 -4.26 -12.57 -2.71
N ILE A 102 -3.01 -12.98 -2.89
CA ILE A 102 -1.93 -12.05 -3.22
C ILE A 102 -2.18 -11.47 -4.61
N PHE A 103 -2.53 -10.18 -4.70
CA PHE A 103 -2.71 -9.50 -5.99
C PHE A 103 -1.35 -9.13 -6.60
N THR A 104 -0.46 -8.57 -5.77
CA THR A 104 0.94 -8.27 -6.15
C THR A 104 1.80 -8.13 -4.90
N TYR A 105 3.11 -8.23 -5.04
CA TYR A 105 4.04 -8.12 -3.90
C TYR A 105 5.40 -7.56 -4.28
N VAL A 106 6.11 -7.05 -3.26
CA VAL A 106 7.52 -6.65 -3.30
C VAL A 106 8.22 -7.26 -2.11
N VAL A 107 9.44 -7.78 -2.34
CA VAL A 107 10.31 -8.30 -1.29
C VAL A 107 11.41 -7.28 -1.01
N PHE A 108 11.51 -6.83 0.23
CA PHE A 108 12.51 -5.88 0.67
C PHE A 108 13.69 -6.63 1.33
N ASP A 109 14.84 -6.57 0.65
CA ASP A 109 16.11 -7.14 1.14
C ASP A 109 16.92 -6.15 1.99
N ARG A 110 16.43 -4.91 2.15
CA ARG A 110 17.13 -3.83 2.86
C ARG A 110 16.25 -3.25 3.95
N VAL A 111 16.89 -2.94 5.08
CA VAL A 111 16.27 -2.22 6.19
C VAL A 111 16.32 -0.72 5.89
N TYR A 112 15.16 -0.06 5.88
CA TYR A 112 15.03 1.40 5.71
C TYR A 112 14.70 2.12 7.02
N HIS A 113 14.35 1.39 8.07
CA HIS A 113 14.03 1.95 9.38
C HIS A 113 14.48 0.98 10.47
N LYS A 114 15.05 1.50 11.57
CA LYS A 114 15.63 0.68 12.65
C LYS A 114 14.65 -0.32 13.25
N SER A 115 13.35 0.02 13.32
CA SER A 115 12.30 -0.89 13.78
C SER A 115 12.12 -2.17 12.93
N TRP A 116 12.78 -2.26 11.77
CA TRP A 116 12.77 -3.42 10.87
C TRP A 116 14.11 -4.17 10.85
N GLU A 117 15.07 -3.79 11.70
CA GLU A 117 16.32 -4.52 11.85
C GLU A 117 16.06 -6.00 12.21
N GLY A 118 16.79 -6.90 11.55
CA GLY A 118 16.62 -8.35 11.73
C GLY A 118 15.37 -8.95 11.06
N ARG A 119 14.54 -8.16 10.38
CA ARG A 119 13.32 -8.63 9.71
C ARG A 119 13.47 -8.81 8.20
N THR A 120 14.65 -8.55 7.63
CA THR A 120 14.92 -8.77 6.21
C THR A 120 15.31 -10.23 5.93
N PRO A 121 14.85 -10.82 4.82
CA PRO A 121 13.91 -10.25 3.85
C PRO A 121 12.46 -10.22 4.40
N TYR A 122 11.71 -9.17 4.09
CA TYR A 122 10.27 -9.11 4.37
C TYR A 122 9.47 -8.81 3.12
N THR A 123 8.25 -9.34 3.07
CA THR A 123 7.34 -9.17 1.93
C THR A 123 6.25 -8.17 2.29
N VAL A 124 6.04 -7.20 1.40
CA VAL A 124 4.87 -6.32 1.41
C VAL A 124 4.02 -6.68 0.20
N ALA A 125 2.73 -6.90 0.43
CA ALA A 125 1.80 -7.29 -0.61
C ALA A 125 0.55 -6.44 -0.60
N LEU A 126 -0.06 -6.35 -1.77
CA LEU A 126 -1.46 -5.99 -1.90
C LEU A 126 -2.25 -7.30 -1.94
N VAL A 127 -3.14 -7.49 -0.97
CA VAL A 127 -4.01 -8.66 -0.87
C VAL A 127 -5.41 -8.26 -1.30
N GLU A 128 -5.98 -8.93 -2.29
CA GLU A 128 -7.38 -8.82 -2.64
C GLU A 128 -8.19 -9.70 -1.69
N LEU A 129 -8.98 -9.09 -0.81
CA LEU A 129 -9.86 -9.81 0.12
C LEU A 129 -11.01 -10.49 -0.65
N ASP A 130 -11.50 -11.61 -0.15
CA ASP A 130 -12.66 -12.31 -0.73
C ASP A 130 -13.90 -11.39 -0.82
N GLU A 131 -14.02 -10.43 0.10
CA GLU A 131 -15.11 -9.45 0.13
C GLU A 131 -14.92 -8.28 -0.87
N GLY A 132 -13.76 -8.17 -1.53
CA GLY A 132 -13.48 -7.25 -2.63
C GLY A 132 -12.38 -6.20 -2.40
N PRO A 133 -12.23 -5.57 -1.21
CA PRO A 133 -11.19 -4.55 -1.02
C PRO A 133 -9.77 -5.07 -1.16
N MET A 134 -8.88 -4.20 -1.63
CA MET A 134 -7.43 -4.46 -1.66
C MET A 134 -6.77 -3.91 -0.40
N MET A 135 -6.00 -4.74 0.30
CA MET A 135 -5.32 -4.42 1.55
C MET A 135 -3.80 -4.42 1.37
N LEU A 136 -3.15 -3.32 1.77
CA LEU A 136 -1.68 -3.26 1.82
C LEU A 136 -1.21 -3.81 3.17
N THR A 137 -0.40 -4.86 3.14
CA THR A 137 -0.02 -5.62 4.34
C THR A 137 1.31 -6.38 4.13
N ASN A 138 1.78 -7.08 5.16
CA ASN A 138 2.90 -8.00 5.06
C ASN A 138 2.43 -9.43 4.85
N ILE A 139 3.20 -10.19 4.08
CA ILE A 139 3.07 -11.65 4.02
C ILE A 139 4.11 -12.27 4.97
N VAL A 140 3.65 -13.17 5.84
CA VAL A 140 4.47 -13.88 6.82
C VAL A 140 4.34 -15.40 6.60
N GLY A 141 5.35 -16.15 7.04
CA GLY A 141 5.34 -17.61 6.93
C GLY A 141 5.50 -18.16 5.51
N LEU A 142 6.03 -17.36 4.58
CA LEU A 142 6.43 -17.80 3.23
C LEU A 142 7.84 -17.31 2.91
N ASP A 143 8.64 -18.19 2.33
CA ASP A 143 9.91 -17.85 1.73
C ASP A 143 9.74 -17.22 0.34
N ARG A 144 10.78 -16.53 -0.15
CA ARG A 144 10.74 -15.80 -1.43
C ARG A 144 10.36 -16.70 -2.62
N ASN A 145 10.82 -17.95 -2.62
CA ASN A 145 10.53 -18.94 -3.68
C ASN A 145 9.10 -19.48 -3.62
N GLU A 146 8.39 -19.27 -2.53
CA GLU A 146 7.01 -19.69 -2.35
C GLU A 146 6.01 -18.56 -2.71
N LEU A 147 6.46 -17.31 -2.87
CA LEU A 147 5.55 -16.20 -3.15
C LEU A 147 5.02 -16.24 -4.59
N GLU A 148 3.71 -16.38 -4.72
CA GLU A 148 3.01 -16.45 -6.01
C GLU A 148 1.81 -15.50 -6.04
N ILE A 149 1.64 -14.79 -7.15
CA ILE A 149 0.42 -14.02 -7.41
C ILE A 149 -0.77 -14.98 -7.52
N GLY A 150 -1.89 -14.63 -6.89
CA GLY A 150 -3.10 -15.43 -6.80
C GLY A 150 -3.10 -16.45 -5.66
N ARG A 151 -1.98 -16.63 -4.94
CA ARG A 151 -1.91 -17.53 -3.79
C ARG A 151 -2.91 -17.12 -2.71
N ALA A 152 -3.63 -18.11 -2.19
CA ALA A 152 -4.58 -17.93 -1.10
C ALA A 152 -3.85 -17.65 0.22
N VAL A 153 -4.36 -16.65 0.94
CA VAL A 153 -3.82 -16.20 2.22
C VAL A 153 -4.97 -15.89 3.18
N GLN A 154 -4.68 -15.96 4.48
CA GLN A 154 -5.60 -15.56 5.53
C GLN A 154 -4.93 -14.61 6.52
N VAL A 155 -5.71 -13.67 7.03
CA VAL A 155 -5.27 -12.68 8.00
C VAL A 155 -4.78 -13.37 9.27
N ASP A 156 -3.70 -12.83 9.81
CA ASP A 156 -3.19 -13.05 11.14
C ASP A 156 -2.86 -11.68 11.75
N PHE A 157 -2.61 -11.61 13.05
CA PHE A 157 -2.40 -10.35 13.75
C PHE A 157 -1.07 -10.36 14.46
N GLU A 158 -0.17 -9.48 14.01
CA GLU A 158 1.14 -9.29 14.62
C GLU A 158 1.02 -8.25 15.74
N PRO A 159 1.24 -8.62 17.02
CA PRO A 159 1.21 -7.66 18.12
C PRO A 159 2.31 -6.62 17.98
N LEU A 160 1.96 -5.36 18.24
CA LEU A 160 2.86 -4.23 18.37
C LEU A 160 2.82 -3.71 19.81
N ALA A 161 3.60 -2.66 20.09
CA ALA A 161 3.53 -1.96 21.39
C ALA A 161 2.14 -1.33 21.62
N ASP A 162 1.88 -0.96 22.88
CA ASP A 162 0.66 -0.28 23.34
C ASP A 162 -0.66 -1.03 23.06
N GLY A 163 -0.59 -2.36 22.98
CA GLY A 163 -1.77 -3.22 22.76
C GLY A 163 -2.36 -3.10 21.35
N ILE A 164 -1.65 -2.47 20.42
CA ILE A 164 -2.03 -2.43 19.01
C ILE A 164 -1.60 -3.74 18.35
N ALA A 165 -2.38 -4.24 17.38
CA ALA A 165 -1.93 -5.30 16.49
C ALA A 165 -2.07 -4.86 15.04
N LYS A 166 -1.13 -5.29 14.20
CA LYS A 166 -1.12 -5.04 12.76
C LYS A 166 -1.62 -6.29 12.03
N PRO A 167 -2.57 -6.16 11.09
CA PRO A 167 -2.96 -7.30 10.25
C PRO A 167 -1.82 -7.66 9.31
N VAL A 168 -1.42 -8.91 9.34
CA VAL A 168 -0.51 -9.58 8.41
C VAL A 168 -1.25 -10.74 7.75
N PHE A 169 -0.67 -11.35 6.72
CA PHE A 169 -1.30 -12.48 6.03
C PHE A 169 -0.35 -13.67 5.96
N LYS A 170 -0.89 -14.85 6.20
CA LYS A 170 -0.18 -16.14 6.12
C LYS A 170 -0.83 -17.04 5.06
N PRO A 171 -0.07 -18.00 4.48
CA PRO A 171 -0.65 -18.97 3.56
C PRO A 171 -1.75 -19.80 4.25
N VAL A 172 -2.75 -20.20 3.48
CA VAL A 172 -3.83 -21.12 3.90
C VAL A 172 -3.43 -22.57 3.61
#